data_AF-A0A838L4X7-F1
#
_entry.id   AF-A0A838L4X7-F1
#
_cell.length_a   1.000
_cell.length_b   1.000
_cell.length_c   1.000
_cell.angle_alpha   90.00
_cell.angle_beta   90.00
_cell.angle_gamma   90.00
#
_symmetry.space_group_name_H-M   'P 1'
#
loop_
_entity.id
_entity.type
_entity.pdbx_description
1 polymer ?
#
loop_
_entity_poly.entity_id
_entity_poly.type
_entity_poly.pdbx_seq_one_letter_code
_entity_poly.pdbx_strand_id
1 'polypeptide(L)' 'MLLVPLTPTASAQLPRLAFHGETRLIAAGPLPGSLVVEGRRSDLAGLLRHSTLILAVPPGGCRSGAAA' A
#
# COMPACT_ATOMS: atom_id res chain seq x y z
N MET A 1 -4.39 -1.78 4.75
CA MET A 1 -4.67 -0.81 3.67
C MET A 1 -3.81 -1.16 2.46
N LEU A 2 -4.26 -0.84 1.25
CA LEU A 2 -3.48 -0.99 0.01
C LEU A 2 -3.13 0.39 -0.53
N LEU A 3 -1.86 0.58 -0.82
CA LEU A 3 -1.33 1.77 -1.47
C LEU A 3 -1.06 1.47 -2.93
N VAL A 4 -1.69 2.22 -3.83
CA VAL A 4 -1.57 2.00 -5.29
C VAL A 4 -0.94 3.25 -5.92
N PRO A 5 0.28 3.15 -6.47
CA PRO A 5 0.86 4.25 -7.23
C PRO A 5 0.12 4.45 -8.56
N LEU A 6 -0.10 5.70 -8.92
CA LEU A 6 -0.63 6.08 -10.23
C LEU A 6 0.45 6.50 -11.22
N THR A 7 1.69 6.69 -10.75
CA THR A 7 2.82 7.11 -11.58
C THR A 7 4.10 6.32 -11.24
N PRO A 8 5.07 6.23 -12.17
CA PRO A 8 6.36 5.59 -11.89
C PRO A 8 7.11 6.25 -10.73
N THR A 9 7.05 7.58 -10.62
CA THR A 9 7.65 8.34 -9.52
C THR A 9 7.04 7.96 -8.18
N ALA A 10 5.71 7.84 -8.10
CA ALA A 10 5.02 7.41 -6.88
C ALA A 10 5.44 5.98 -6.49
N SER A 11 5.57 5.08 -7.46
CA SER A 11 6.00 3.70 -7.23
C SER A 11 7.41 3.62 -6.64
N ALA A 12 8.33 4.49 -7.06
CA ALA A 12 9.70 4.53 -6.54
C ALA A 12 9.76 5.10 -5.11
N GLN A 13 8.86 6.03 -4.77
CA GLN A 13 8.83 6.69 -3.46
C GLN A 13 8.06 5.91 -2.40
N LEU A 14 7.10 5.09 -2.82
CA LEU A 14 6.15 4.37 -1.97
C LEU A 14 6.80 3.50 -0.88
N PRO A 15 7.84 2.69 -1.16
CA PRO A 15 8.48 1.88 -0.12
C PRO A 15 9.03 2.71 1.03
N ARG A 16 9.69 3.83 0.74
CA ARG A 16 10.22 4.74 1.77
C ARG A 16 9.09 5.35 2.61
N LEU A 17 7.97 5.65 1.98
CA LEU A 17 6.80 6.26 2.61
C LEU A 17 5.98 5.27 3.44
N ALA A 18 6.00 3.98 3.08
CA ALA A 18 5.33 2.90 3.82
C ALA A 18 5.94 2.64 5.22
N PHE A 19 7.13 3.18 5.49
CA PHE A 19 7.81 3.13 6.79
C PHE A 19 7.66 4.41 7.62
N HIS A 20 6.82 5.36 7.19
CA HIS A 20 6.72 6.66 7.87
C HIS A 20 5.69 6.62 9.01
N GLY A 21 6.04 7.15 10.19
CA GLY A 21 5.13 7.16 11.35
C GLY A 21 4.89 5.77 11.93
N GLU A 22 3.64 5.47 12.31
CA GLU A 22 3.24 4.16 12.87
C GLU A 22 2.79 3.16 11.77
N THR A 23 3.15 3.40 10.50
CA THR A 23 2.79 2.46 9.43
C THR A 23 3.81 1.35 9.25
N ARG A 24 3.32 0.14 9.06
CA ARG A 24 4.11 -1.08 8.85
C ARG A 24 3.85 -1.64 7.48
N LEU A 25 4.91 -1.82 6.69
CA LEU A 25 4.84 -2.58 5.44
C LEU A 25 4.61 -4.06 5.74
N ILE A 26 3.56 -4.63 5.17
CA ILE A 26 3.19 -6.05 5.35
C ILE A 26 3.66 -6.88 4.16
N ALA A 27 3.34 -6.44 2.94
CA ALA A 27 3.64 -7.18 1.73
C ALA A 27 3.60 -6.29 0.48
N ALA A 28 4.07 -6.82 -0.64
CA ALA A 28 3.69 -6.32 -1.95
C ALA A 28 2.18 -6.55 -2.18
N GLY A 29 1.52 -5.61 -2.83
CA GLY A 29 0.11 -5.70 -3.18
C GLY A 29 -0.13 -6.43 -4.51
N PRO A 30 -1.39 -6.74 -4.83
CA PRO A 30 -1.76 -7.51 -6.03
C PRO A 30 -1.63 -6.71 -7.33
N LEU A 31 -1.49 -5.38 -7.26
CA LEU A 31 -1.28 -4.52 -8.42
C LEU A 31 0.20 -4.17 -8.58
N PRO A 32 0.69 -3.91 -9.80
CA PRO A 32 2.07 -3.50 -10.03
C PRO A 32 2.48 -2.29 -9.17
N GLY A 33 3.57 -2.43 -8.42
CA GLY A 33 4.10 -1.37 -7.54
C GLY A 33 3.25 -1.05 -6.32
N SER A 34 2.12 -1.73 -6.11
CA SER A 34 1.26 -1.51 -4.94
C SER A 34 1.83 -2.19 -3.69
N LEU A 35 1.49 -1.66 -2.51
CA LEU A 35 1.98 -2.14 -1.23
C LEU A 35 0.83 -2.32 -0.23
N VAL A 36 0.86 -3.41 0.52
CA VAL A 36 -0.06 -3.65 1.64
C VAL A 36 0.61 -3.15 2.91
N VAL A 37 -0.05 -2.22 3.59
CA VAL A 37 0.44 -1.61 4.83
C VAL A 37 -0.60 -1.71 5.94
N GLU A 38 -0.11 -1.85 7.17
CA GLU A 38 -0.87 -1.72 8.41
C GLU A 38 -0.57 -0.34 9.04
N GLY A 39 -1.56 0.32 9.65
CA GLY A 39 -1.38 1.64 10.25
C GLY A 39 -2.64 2.51 10.17
N ARG A 40 -2.51 3.80 10.49
CA ARG A 40 -3.63 4.76 10.45
C ARG A 40 -3.63 5.52 9.13
N ARG A 41 -4.83 5.73 8.57
CA ARG A 41 -4.99 6.49 7.31
C ARG A 41 -4.53 7.95 7.44
N SER A 42 -4.66 8.55 8.63
CA SER A 42 -4.19 9.90 8.96
C SER A 42 -2.71 10.07 8.67
N ASP A 43 -1.91 9.06 8.99
CA ASP A 43 -0.45 9.10 8.92
C ASP A 43 0.01 9.02 7.46
N LEU A 44 -0.88 8.54 6.58
CA LEU A 44 -0.69 8.39 5.15
C LEU A 44 -1.37 9.51 4.34
N ALA A 45 -2.01 10.49 4.99
CA ALA A 45 -2.73 11.57 4.28
C ALA A 45 -1.83 12.37 3.33
N GLY A 46 -0.53 12.48 3.66
CA GLY A 46 0.48 13.08 2.78
C GLY A 46 0.69 12.34 1.45
N LEU A 47 0.38 11.04 1.38
CA LEU A 47 0.55 10.22 0.17
C LEU A 47 -0.46 10.57 -0.93
N LEU A 48 -1.61 11.11 -0.56
CA LEU A 48 -2.62 11.56 -1.53
C LEU A 48 -2.08 12.65 -2.45
N ARG A 49 -1.09 13.44 -1.99
CA ARG A 49 -0.42 14.48 -2.78
C ARG A 49 0.66 13.93 -3.73
N HIS A 50 1.00 12.64 -3.61
CA HIS A 50 2.08 11.99 -4.36
C HIS A 50 1.52 10.93 -5.33
N SER A 51 0.36 11.21 -5.94
CA SER A 51 -0.27 10.31 -6.93
C SER A 51 -0.42 8.86 -6.44
N THR A 52 -0.79 8.68 -5.17
CA THR A 52 -0.98 7.37 -4.54
C THR A 52 -2.40 7.25 -4.01
N LEU A 53 -3.13 6.21 -4.43
CA LEU A 53 -4.44 5.88 -3.89
C LEU A 53 -4.30 5.04 -2.63
N ILE A 54 -5.11 5.34 -1.62
CA ILE A 54 -5.19 4.56 -0.39
C ILE A 54 -6.54 3.85 -0.36
N LEU A 55 -6.52 2.53 -0.55
CA LEU A 55 -7.70 1.68 -0.53
C LEU A 55 -7.83 0.98 0.84
N ALA A 56 -9.03 1.01 1.39
CA ALA A 56 -9.36 0.16 2.52
C ALA A 56 -9.32 -1.30 2.03
N VAL A 57 -8.56 -2.14 2.72
CA VAL A 57 -8.52 -3.58 2.46
C VAL A 57 -9.05 -4.23 3.73
N PRO A 58 -10.13 -5.02 3.65
CA PRO A 58 -10.56 -5.83 4.79
C PRO A 58 -9.39 -6.67 5.28
N PRO A 59 -9.28 -6.99 6.58
CA PRO A 59 -8.32 -7.97 7.06
C PRO A 59 -8.65 -9.34 6.47
N GLY A 60 -8.16 -9.59 5.26
CA GLY A 60 -8.29 -10.82 4.49
C GLY A 60 -6.90 -11.13 3.94
N GLY A 61 -6.20 -12.02 4.63
CA GLY A 61 -4.89 -12.50 4.21
C GLY A 61 -4.97 -13.40 2.98
N CYS A 62 -3.82 -13.61 2.34
CA CYS A 62 -3.66 -14.46 1.16
C CYS A 62 -4.31 -15.84 1.37
N ARG A 63 -5.36 -16.17 0.60
CA ARG A 63 -5.68 -17.57 0.34
C ARG A 63 -4.73 -18.03 -0.76
N SER A 64 -3.83 -18.96 -0.44
CA SER A 64 -3.05 -19.68 -1.45
C SER A 64 -4.04 -20.21 -2.48
N GLY A 65 -3.81 -19.90 -3.76
CA GLY A 65 -4.74 -20.22 -4.84
C GLY A 65 -5.17 -21.68 -4.72
N ALA A 66 -6.48 -21.91 -4.67
CA ALA A 66 -7.02 -23.20 -5.04
C ALA A 66 -6.52 -23.45 -6.47
N ALA A 67 -5.64 -24.44 -6.63
CA ALA A 67 -5.28 -24.96 -7.93
C ALA A 67 -6.56 -25.36 -8.65
N ALA A 68 -6.74 -24.83 -9.86
CA ALA A 68 -7.73 -25.32 -10.81
C ALA A 68 -7.35 -26.72 -11.28
#